data_AF-A0AAE1DG76-F1
#
_entry.id   AF-A0AAE1DG76-F1
#
_cell.length_a   1.000
_cell.length_b   1.000
_cell.length_c   1.000
_cell.angle_alpha   90.00
_cell.angle_beta   90.00
_cell.angle_gamma   90.00
#
_symmetry.space_group_name_H-M   'P 1'
#
loop_
_entity.id
_entity.type
_entity.pdbx_description
1 polymer ?
#
loop_
_entity_poly.entity_id
_entity_poly.type
_entity_poly.pdbx_seq_one_letter_code
_entity_poly.pdbx_strand_id
1 'polypeptide(L)' 'MRNYKKNTDRGTFRREIMMEAVELVIGGAKVKPTARDFGLSYNTLKRYVQIKQKDGYLEKAAFGYSSHRKILTDEI' A
#
# COMPACT_ATOMS: atom_id res chain seq x y z
N MET A 1 37.79 -0.01 4.20
CA MET A 1 36.69 -0.79 3.58
C MET A 1 35.55 -0.89 4.60
N ARG A 2 34.40 -0.25 4.36
CA ARG A 2 33.24 -0.30 5.28
C ARG A 2 32.57 -1.67 5.13
N ASN A 3 32.70 -2.54 6.12
CA ASN A 3 31.94 -3.79 6.21
C ASN A 3 30.52 -3.46 6.69
N TYR A 4 29.58 -3.34 5.76
CA TYR A 4 28.16 -3.22 6.11
C TYR A 4 27.69 -4.52 6.77
N LYS A 5 27.03 -4.40 7.93
CA LYS A 5 26.43 -5.52 8.66
C LYS A 5 25.40 -6.20 7.74
N LYS A 6 25.47 -7.53 7.57
CA LYS A 6 24.56 -8.29 6.71
C LYS A 6 23.10 -7.95 7.06
N ASN A 7 22.31 -7.61 6.03
CA ASN A 7 20.87 -7.36 6.16
C ASN A 7 20.23 -8.60 6.80
N THR A 8 19.56 -8.41 7.94
CA THR A 8 18.73 -9.46 8.53
C THR A 8 17.50 -9.64 7.65
N ASP A 9 17.00 -10.88 7.48
CA ASP A 9 15.73 -11.18 6.78
C ASP A 9 14.47 -10.66 7.51
N ARG A 10 14.64 -9.73 8.45
CA ARG A 10 13.53 -9.09 9.15
C ARG A 10 12.89 -8.10 8.19
N GLY A 11 11.66 -8.42 7.78
CA GLY A 11 10.87 -7.58 6.89
C GLY A 11 10.96 -7.96 5.41
N THR A 12 11.68 -9.03 5.06
CA THR A 12 11.56 -9.67 3.75
C THR A 12 10.35 -10.61 3.77
N PHE A 13 9.32 -10.24 3.02
CA PHE A 13 8.16 -11.07 2.75
C PHE A 13 8.00 -11.23 1.24
N ARG A 14 7.46 -12.36 0.79
CA ARG A 14 7.13 -12.55 -0.61
C ARG A 14 6.04 -11.54 -1.00
N ARG A 15 6.21 -10.87 -2.13
CA ARG A 15 5.25 -9.87 -2.63
C ARG A 15 3.83 -10.44 -2.71
N GLU A 16 3.69 -11.68 -3.15
CA GLU A 16 2.42 -12.41 -3.27
C GLU A 16 1.66 -12.45 -1.92
N ILE A 17 2.35 -12.82 -0.84
CA ILE A 17 1.78 -12.90 0.52
C ILE A 17 1.23 -11.54 0.97
N MET A 18 1.94 -10.45 0.66
CA MET A 18 1.47 -9.10 0.98
C MET A 18 0.22 -8.73 0.17
N MET A 19 0.19 -9.06 -1.12
CA MET A 19 -0.96 -8.71 -1.98
C MET A 19 -2.22 -9.47 -1.58
N GLU A 20 -2.09 -10.76 -1.27
CA GLU A 20 -3.20 -11.59 -0.77
C GLU A 20 -3.76 -11.06 0.56
N ALA A 21 -2.88 -10.71 1.51
CA ALA A 21 -3.29 -10.10 2.77
C ALA A 21 -4.00 -8.75 2.57
N VAL A 22 -3.55 -7.94 1.61
CA VAL A 22 -4.17 -6.65 1.26
C VAL A 22 -5.57 -6.86 0.68
N GLU A 23 -5.73 -7.81 -0.24
CA GLU A 23 -7.02 -8.12 -0.86
C GLU A 23 -8.03 -8.63 0.17
N LEU A 24 -7.61 -9.49 1.10
CA LEU A 24 -8.47 -9.94 2.20
C LEU A 24 -8.95 -8.78 3.08
N VAL A 25 -8.07 -7.84 3.41
CA VAL A 25 -8.44 -6.66 4.20
C VAL A 25 -9.39 -5.75 3.43
N ILE A 26 -9.14 -5.52 2.13
CA ILE A 26 -10.04 -4.74 1.27
C ILE A 26 -11.41 -5.42 1.17
N GLY A 27 -11.45 -6.76 1.16
CA GLY A 27 -12.66 -7.57 1.23
C GLY A 27 -13.41 -7.54 2.56
N GLY A 28 -12.90 -6.82 3.57
CA GLY A 28 -13.56 -6.61 4.86
C GLY A 28 -12.92 -7.33 6.05
N ALA A 29 -11.82 -8.06 5.84
CA ALA A 29 -11.07 -8.65 6.95
C ALA A 29 -10.40 -7.57 7.82
N LYS A 30 -10.25 -7.86 9.12
CA LYS A 30 -9.58 -6.93 10.05
C LYS A 30 -8.06 -6.97 9.84
N VAL A 31 -7.44 -5.81 9.69
CA VAL A 31 -5.99 -5.65 9.45
C VAL A 31 -5.11 -6.38 10.47
N LYS A 32 -5.46 -6.31 11.76
CA LYS A 32 -4.64 -6.84 12.86
C LYS A 32 -4.56 -8.38 12.87
N PRO A 33 -5.67 -9.14 12.82
CA PRO A 33 -5.60 -10.59 12.69
C PRO A 33 -4.97 -11.02 11.37
N THR A 34 -5.34 -10.40 10.23
CA THR A 34 -4.75 -10.76 8.93
C THR A 34 -3.22 -10.55 8.92
N ALA A 35 -2.71 -9.47 9.52
CA ALA A 35 -1.26 -9.29 9.64
C ALA A 35 -0.60 -10.42 10.46
N ARG A 36 -1.24 -10.87 11.53
CA ARG A 36 -0.72 -11.97 12.37
C ARG A 36 -0.70 -13.30 11.61
N ASP A 37 -1.77 -13.61 10.89
CA ASP A 37 -1.94 -14.88 10.18
C ASP A 37 -0.93 -15.01 9.03
N PHE A 38 -0.60 -13.89 8.38
CA PHE A 38 0.35 -13.83 7.27
C PHE A 38 1.80 -13.55 7.71
N GLY A 39 2.06 -13.43 9.02
CA GLY A 39 3.40 -13.13 9.54
C GLY A 39 3.91 -11.73 9.15
N LEU A 40 3.01 -10.79 8.90
CA LEU A 40 3.30 -9.43 8.47
C LEU A 40 3.27 -8.45 9.63
N SER A 41 4.02 -7.36 9.50
CA SER A 41 3.85 -6.20 10.39
C SER A 41 2.52 -5.53 10.12
N TYR A 42 1.74 -5.28 11.18
CA TYR A 42 0.49 -4.53 11.13
C TYR A 42 0.64 -3.19 10.41
N ASN A 43 1.70 -2.43 10.73
CA ASN A 43 1.94 -1.12 10.13
C ASN A 43 2.23 -1.23 8.63
N THR A 44 2.95 -2.27 8.21
CA THR A 44 3.24 -2.52 6.80
C THR A 44 1.97 -2.86 6.05
N LEU A 45 1.17 -3.82 6.55
CA LEU A 45 -0.09 -4.20 5.91
C LEU A 45 -1.06 -3.02 5.81
N LYS A 46 -1.22 -2.26 6.91
CA LYS A 46 -2.06 -1.04 6.92
C LYS A 46 -1.64 -0.04 5.84
N ARG A 47 -0.35 0.22 5.70
CA ARG A 47 0.18 1.15 4.69
C ARG A 47 -0.14 0.68 3.27
N TYR A 48 0.05 -0.61 2.99
CA TYR A 48 -0.23 -1.18 1.67
C TYR A 48 -1.73 -1.15 1.33
N VAL A 49 -2.59 -1.43 2.30
CA VAL A 49 -4.05 -1.31 2.14
C VAL A 49 -4.44 0.13 1.81
N GLN A 50 -3.89 1.11 2.53
CA GLN A 50 -4.16 2.54 2.26
C GLN A 50 -3.70 2.97 0.86
N ILE A 51 -2.51 2.53 0.43
CA ILE A 51 -2.01 2.81 -0.92
C ILE A 51 -2.94 2.19 -1.96
N LYS A 52 -3.29 0.91 -1.82
CA LYS A 52 -4.15 0.19 -2.77
C LYS A 52 -5.57 0.78 -2.82
N GLN A 53 -6.12 1.21 -1.69
CA GLN A 53 -7.41 1.91 -1.64
C GLN A 53 -7.33 3.27 -2.34
N LYS A 54 -6.23 4.02 -2.14
CA LYS A 54 -6.01 5.30 -2.83
C LYS A 54 -5.86 5.11 -4.34
N ASP A 55 -5.11 4.10 -4.77
CA ASP A 55 -4.94 3.78 -6.19
C ASP A 55 -6.27 3.37 -6.83
N GLY A 56 -7.07 2.54 -6.14
CA GLY A 56 -8.44 2.22 -6.58
C GLY A 56 -9.39 3.43 -6.54
N TYR A 57 -9.16 4.39 -5.65
CA TYR A 57 -9.89 5.67 -5.63
C TYR A 57 -9.46 6.59 -6.78
N LEU A 58 -8.18 6.57 -7.17
CA LEU A 58 -7.66 7.32 -8.31
C LEU A 58 -8.19 6.75 -9.64
N GLU A 59 -8.36 5.44 -9.77
CA GLU A 59 -9.05 4.85 -10.94
C GLU A 59 -10.53 5.22 -10.99
N LYS A 60 -11.23 5.24 -9.84
CA LYS A 60 -12.63 5.70 -9.78
C LYS A 60 -12.79 7.20 -10.02
N ALA A 61 -11.85 8.02 -9.53
CA ALA A 61 -11.83 9.47 -9.76
C ALA A 61 -11.39 9.82 -11.20
N ALA A 62 -10.61 8.96 -11.86
CA ALA A 62 -10.31 9.11 -13.28
C ALA A 62 -11.55 8.94 -14.17
N PHE A 63 -12.59 8.24 -13.68
CA PHE A 63 -13.89 8.13 -14.36
C PHE A 63 -14.83 9.34 -14.13
N GLY A 64 -14.35 10.38 -13.46
CA GLY A 64 -15.09 11.63 -13.28
C GLY A 64 -14.54 12.43 -12.11
N TYR A 65 -14.05 13.63 -12.41
CA TYR A 65 -13.60 14.68 -11.50
C TYR A 65 -12.16 14.60 -10.99
N SER A 66 -11.33 15.41 -11.66
CA SER A 66 -10.01 15.84 -11.23
C SER A 66 -10.11 16.60 -9.91
N SER A 67 -9.53 16.05 -8.84
CA SER A 67 -9.29 16.78 -7.61
C SER A 67 -7.79 16.98 -7.42
N HIS A 68 -7.39 18.25 -7.50
CA HIS A 68 -6.14 18.83 -6.99
C HIS A 68 -4.88 18.72 -7.86
N ARG A 69 -4.91 19.40 -9.01
CA ARG A 69 -3.86 20.40 -9.29
C ARG A 69 -4.54 21.68 -9.75
N LYS A 70 -4.28 22.81 -9.08
CA LYS A 70 -4.38 24.11 -9.75
C LYS A 70 -3.30 24.09 -10.84
N ILE A 71 -3.69 23.75 -12.05
CA ILE A 71 -2.87 24.04 -13.22
C ILE A 71 -3.13 25.53 -13.48
N LEU A 72 -2.20 26.39 -13.09
CA LEU A 72 -2.08 27.73 -13.69
C LEU A 72 -1.60 27.48 -15.11
N THR A 73 -2.53 27.30 -16.03
CA THR A 73 -2.29 27.60 -17.44
C THR A 73 -2.75 29.03 -17.61
N ASP A 74 -1.79 29.94 -17.68
CA ASP A 74 -2.03 31.29 -18.15
C ASP A 74 -2.69 31.20 -19.53
N GLU A 75 -3.84 31.84 -19.67
CA GLU A 75 -4.39 32.18 -20.97
C GLU A 75 -3.46 33.22 -21.61
N ILE A 76 -2.95 32.91 -22.81
CA ILE A 76 -3.08 33.67 -24.08
C ILE A 76 -2.34 32.90 -25.18
#